data_AF-A0A970N1M6-F1
#
_entry.id   AF-A0A970N1M6-F1
#
_cell.length_a   1.000
_cell.length_b   1.000
_cell.length_c   1.000
_cell.angle_alpha   90.00
_cell.angle_beta   90.00
_cell.angle_gamma   90.00
#
_symmetry.space_group_name_H-M   'P 1'
#
loop_
_entity.id
_entity.type
_entity.pdbx_description
1 polymer ?
#
loop_
_entity_poly.entity_id
_entity_poly.type
_entity_poly.pdbx_seq_one_letter_code
_entity_poly.pdbx_strand_id
1 'polypeptide(L)'
;MKILKLIGAFFVRIGRWIKETAWVQPLLIVGAIFAVIFSIPSITKWVEKISEEAKSSEKYYQKYQHSLEGGENSDADKLIINIQNGEAKSKIGDKFFLIFVSEDCTGCSEAKKGFEALEKHWNKSLAPKSSSPFKLVSIFTDEETDETTSRESAFAQFLDRNDEFFSEAAQIGIDSYYYLNDKLSLSDLNTLEEADADKYLTPTIFLIDFSDDYNGVSEIMFGVPGDTNIQKGELLRDCWDHAGDFEGKE
;
A
#
# COMPACT_ATOMS: atom_id res chain seq x y z
N MET A 1 0.03 -53.55 24.72
CA MET A 1 -1.43 -53.63 24.50
C MET A 1 -2.29 -52.63 25.30
N LYS A 2 -1.75 -51.78 26.20
CA LYS A 2 -2.55 -50.78 26.96
C LYS A 2 -2.69 -49.42 26.26
N ILE A 3 -1.69 -48.99 25.48
CA ILE A 3 -1.64 -47.66 24.84
C ILE A 3 -2.62 -47.55 23.65
N LEU A 4 -2.73 -48.59 22.81
CA LEU A 4 -3.67 -48.61 21.67
C LEU A 4 -5.14 -48.62 22.11
N LYS A 5 -5.47 -49.24 23.25
CA LYS A 5 -6.82 -49.18 23.85
C LYS A 5 -7.14 -47.79 24.41
N LEU A 6 -6.15 -47.05 24.91
CA LEU A 6 -6.31 -45.70 25.44
C LEU A 6 -6.56 -44.68 24.32
N ILE A 7 -5.82 -44.79 23.22
CA ILE A 7 -6.00 -43.94 22.02
C ILE A 7 -7.34 -44.24 21.34
N GLY A 8 -7.70 -45.53 21.21
CA GLY A 8 -9.01 -45.92 20.65
C GLY A 8 -10.19 -45.41 21.48
N ALA A 9 -10.09 -45.41 22.81
CA ALA A 9 -11.15 -44.88 23.68
C ALA A 9 -11.31 -43.34 23.56
N PHE A 10 -10.22 -42.62 23.30
CA PHE A 10 -10.23 -41.17 23.10
C PHE A 10 -10.98 -40.78 21.80
N PHE A 11 -10.66 -41.42 20.68
CA PHE A 11 -11.32 -41.16 19.39
C PHE A 11 -12.78 -41.62 19.35
N VAL A 12 -13.12 -42.72 20.03
CA VAL A 12 -14.52 -43.17 20.15
C VAL A 12 -15.37 -42.18 20.95
N ARG A 13 -14.78 -41.56 21.98
CA ARG A 13 -15.46 -40.55 22.81
C ARG A 13 -15.65 -39.23 22.05
N ILE A 14 -14.67 -38.80 21.27
CA ILE A 14 -14.78 -37.63 20.38
C ILE A 14 -15.79 -37.89 19.24
N GLY A 15 -15.75 -39.07 18.62
CA GLY A 15 -16.69 -39.43 17.56
C GLY A 15 -18.14 -39.51 18.03
N ARG A 16 -18.36 -39.93 19.28
CA ARG A 16 -19.70 -39.94 19.89
C ARG A 16 -20.18 -38.53 20.27
N TRP A 17 -19.28 -37.67 20.76
CA TRP A 17 -19.58 -36.25 21.01
C TRP A 17 -19.94 -35.49 19.71
N ILE A 18 -19.19 -35.71 18.63
CA ILE A 18 -19.47 -35.15 17.30
C ILE A 18 -20.84 -35.63 16.78
N LYS A 19 -21.20 -36.89 17.03
CA LYS A 19 -22.48 -37.48 16.60
C LYS A 19 -23.69 -36.97 17.40
N GLU A 20 -23.51 -36.67 18.68
CA GLU A 20 -24.58 -36.20 19.58
C GLU A 20 -24.82 -34.68 19.49
N THR A 21 -23.93 -33.92 18.84
CA THR A 21 -24.04 -32.46 18.69
C THR A 21 -24.31 -32.07 17.23
N ALA A 22 -25.59 -32.04 16.85
CA ALA A 22 -26.07 -31.85 15.46
C ALA A 22 -25.55 -30.57 14.76
N TRP A 23 -25.18 -29.53 15.50
CA TRP A 23 -24.58 -28.29 14.97
C TRP A 23 -23.08 -28.40 14.57
N VAL A 24 -22.36 -29.44 15.01
CA VAL A 24 -20.93 -29.64 14.69
C VAL A 24 -20.76 -30.29 13.32
N GLN A 25 -21.76 -31.01 12.83
CA GLN A 25 -21.70 -31.71 11.54
C GLN A 25 -21.46 -30.78 10.34
N PRO A 26 -22.14 -29.61 10.21
CA PRO A 26 -21.82 -28.63 9.18
C PRO A 26 -20.39 -28.08 9.32
N LEU A 27 -19.95 -27.81 10.55
CA LEU A 27 -18.65 -27.18 10.83
C LEU A 27 -17.47 -28.12 10.51
N LEU A 28 -17.63 -29.42 10.73
CA LEU A 28 -16.66 -30.45 10.34
C LEU A 28 -16.59 -30.65 8.83
N ILE A 29 -17.73 -30.60 8.13
CA ILE A 29 -17.75 -30.65 6.67
C ILE A 29 -17.01 -29.43 6.10
N VAL A 30 -17.27 -28.23 6.64
CA VAL A 30 -16.57 -27.00 6.26
C VAL A 30 -15.07 -27.11 6.53
N GLY A 31 -14.65 -27.55 7.73
CA GLY A 31 -13.24 -27.74 8.08
C GLY A 31 -12.53 -28.77 7.20
N ALA A 32 -13.21 -29.86 6.83
CA ALA A 32 -12.67 -30.86 5.91
C ALA A 32 -12.55 -30.33 4.48
N ILE A 33 -13.50 -29.51 4.02
CA ILE A 33 -13.43 -28.84 2.71
C ILE A 33 -12.24 -27.87 2.69
N PHE A 34 -12.06 -27.01 3.72
CA PHE A 34 -10.89 -26.12 3.82
C PHE A 34 -9.59 -26.91 3.87
N ALA A 35 -9.51 -28.00 4.64
CA ALA A 35 -8.32 -28.85 4.70
C ALA A 35 -7.98 -29.48 3.33
N VAL A 36 -8.99 -29.90 2.56
CA VAL A 36 -8.79 -30.40 1.20
C VAL A 36 -8.34 -29.28 0.27
N ILE A 37 -8.96 -28.09 0.32
CA ILE A 37 -8.59 -26.91 -0.48
C ILE A 37 -7.13 -26.50 -0.20
N PHE A 38 -6.72 -26.39 1.06
CA PHE A 38 -5.34 -26.06 1.45
C PHE A 38 -4.33 -27.18 1.15
N SER A 39 -4.79 -28.41 0.91
CA SER A 39 -3.93 -29.53 0.49
C SER A 39 -3.69 -29.62 -1.02
N ILE A 40 -4.33 -28.76 -1.84
CA ILE A 40 -4.09 -28.72 -3.29
C ILE A 40 -2.86 -27.84 -3.58
N PRO A 41 -1.79 -28.38 -4.19
CA PRO A 41 -0.55 -27.65 -4.45
C PRO A 41 -0.70 -26.43 -5.38
N SER A 42 -1.81 -26.28 -6.10
CA SER A 42 -2.05 -25.11 -6.96
C SER A 42 -2.50 -23.89 -6.19
N ILE A 43 -3.15 -24.05 -5.03
CA ILE A 43 -3.58 -22.93 -4.19
C ILE A 43 -2.40 -22.46 -3.32
N THR A 44 -1.59 -23.41 -2.81
CA THR A 44 -0.35 -23.05 -2.09
C THR A 44 0.62 -22.30 -3.01
N LYS A 45 0.75 -22.68 -4.29
CA LYS A 45 1.59 -21.94 -5.26
C LYS A 45 1.14 -20.52 -5.55
N TRP A 46 -0.16 -20.26 -5.56
CA TRP A 46 -0.68 -18.91 -5.76
C TRP A 46 -0.47 -18.04 -4.52
N VAL A 47 -0.69 -18.60 -3.32
CA VAL A 47 -0.39 -17.94 -2.04
C VAL A 47 1.11 -17.71 -1.87
N GLU A 48 1.95 -18.70 -2.21
CA GLU A 48 3.41 -18.58 -2.23
C GLU A 48 3.86 -17.50 -3.20
N LYS A 49 3.29 -17.45 -4.41
CA LYS A 49 3.59 -16.41 -5.40
C LYS A 49 3.17 -15.01 -4.92
N ILE A 50 2.01 -14.87 -4.27
CA ILE A 50 1.59 -13.60 -3.66
C ILE A 50 2.54 -13.21 -2.53
N SER A 51 2.93 -14.15 -1.66
CA SER A 51 3.86 -13.88 -0.57
C SER A 51 5.27 -13.52 -1.08
N GLU A 52 5.75 -14.17 -2.15
CA GLU A 52 7.00 -13.84 -2.81
C GLU A 52 6.93 -12.48 -3.50
N GLU A 53 5.81 -12.14 -4.15
CA GLU A 53 5.59 -10.84 -4.77
C GLU A 53 5.47 -9.72 -3.73
N ALA A 54 4.81 -9.96 -2.60
CA ALA A 54 4.74 -9.02 -1.47
C ALA A 54 6.13 -8.72 -0.91
N LYS A 55 6.91 -9.76 -0.57
CA LYS A 55 8.32 -9.63 -0.14
C LYS A 55 9.21 -8.95 -1.18
N SER A 56 8.93 -9.19 -2.46
CA SER A 56 9.63 -8.52 -3.56
C SER A 56 9.28 -7.03 -3.66
N SER A 57 8.06 -6.67 -3.26
CA SER A 57 7.56 -5.30 -3.26
C SER A 57 8.08 -4.53 -2.07
N GLU A 58 8.02 -5.12 -0.89
CA GLU A 58 8.65 -4.64 0.34
C GLU A 58 10.12 -4.26 0.09
N LYS A 59 10.94 -5.19 -0.42
CA LYS A 59 12.36 -4.94 -0.75
C LYS A 59 12.59 -3.86 -1.81
N TYR A 60 11.63 -3.63 -2.69
CA TYR A 60 11.74 -2.55 -3.67
C TYR A 60 11.56 -1.21 -2.96
N TYR A 61 10.50 -1.06 -2.17
CA TYR A 61 10.19 0.19 -1.48
C TYR A 61 11.15 0.50 -0.33
N GLN A 62 11.70 -0.49 0.37
CA GLN A 62 12.72 -0.28 1.41
C GLN A 62 13.95 0.50 0.92
N LYS A 63 14.28 0.44 -0.38
CA LYS A 63 15.40 1.22 -0.95
C LYS A 63 15.17 2.74 -0.91
N TYR A 64 13.90 3.14 -0.82
CA TYR A 64 13.45 4.53 -0.86
C TYR A 64 12.82 4.98 0.47
N GLN A 65 12.94 4.15 1.52
CA GLN A 65 12.21 4.34 2.77
C GLN A 65 12.72 5.55 3.54
N HIS A 66 11.78 6.38 3.94
CA HIS A 66 11.89 7.31 5.05
C HIS A 66 11.24 6.64 6.26
N SER A 67 12.06 6.32 7.26
CA SER A 67 11.65 5.56 8.44
C SER A 67 10.82 6.41 9.40
N LEU A 68 9.90 5.75 10.10
CA LEU A 68 9.17 6.28 11.27
C LEU A 68 9.99 6.20 12.57
N GLU A 69 11.16 5.57 12.57
CA GLU A 69 12.07 5.51 13.72
C GLU A 69 12.53 6.93 14.11
N GLY A 70 12.45 7.25 15.40
CA GLY A 70 12.74 8.59 15.92
C GLY A 70 11.51 9.48 16.11
N GLY A 71 10.31 9.00 15.75
CA GLY A 71 9.04 9.63 16.11
C GLY A 71 8.93 11.02 15.49
N GLU A 72 8.69 12.06 16.29
CA GLU A 72 8.66 13.46 15.82
C GLU A 72 9.95 13.91 15.10
N ASN A 73 11.07 13.20 15.32
CA ASN A 73 12.35 13.45 14.67
C ASN A 73 12.68 12.43 13.57
N SER A 74 11.72 11.59 13.20
CA SER A 74 11.88 10.58 12.15
C SER A 74 12.14 11.20 10.77
N ASP A 75 12.67 10.42 9.84
CA ASP A 75 12.88 10.88 8.47
C ASP A 75 11.56 11.11 7.73
N ALA A 76 10.49 10.41 8.14
CA ALA A 76 9.13 10.59 7.67
C ALA A 76 8.51 11.90 8.19
N ASP A 77 8.57 12.20 9.49
CA ASP A 77 8.05 13.46 10.04
C ASP A 77 8.79 14.67 9.46
N LYS A 78 10.12 14.60 9.40
CA LYS A 78 10.92 15.64 8.75
C LYS A 78 10.54 15.82 7.28
N LEU A 79 10.23 14.74 6.56
CA LEU A 79 9.78 14.84 5.17
C LEU A 79 8.50 15.67 5.07
N ILE A 80 7.47 15.37 5.87
CA ILE A 80 6.20 16.09 5.82
C ILE A 80 6.39 17.57 6.18
N ILE A 81 7.12 17.86 7.25
CA ILE A 81 7.48 19.24 7.65
C ILE A 81 8.21 19.97 6.52
N ASN A 82 9.14 19.29 5.83
CA ASN A 82 9.87 19.88 4.71
C ASN A 82 8.94 20.13 3.51
N ILE A 83 7.92 19.29 3.29
CA ILE A 83 6.95 19.49 2.21
C ILE A 83 6.10 20.72 2.50
N GLN A 84 5.51 20.81 3.69
CA GLN A 84 4.65 21.93 4.11
C GLN A 84 5.40 23.27 4.12
N ASN A 85 6.68 23.27 4.47
CA ASN A 85 7.53 24.47 4.46
C ASN A 85 8.16 24.78 3.09
N GLY A 86 7.93 23.96 2.06
CA GLY A 86 8.55 24.09 0.74
C GLY A 86 10.06 23.78 0.69
N GLU A 87 10.65 23.33 1.80
CA GLU A 87 12.06 22.98 1.90
C GLU A 87 12.43 21.67 1.18
N ALA A 88 11.44 20.79 0.97
CA ALA A 88 11.62 19.52 0.27
C ALA A 88 12.17 19.70 -1.15
N LYS A 89 11.84 20.82 -1.82
CA LYS A 89 12.42 21.22 -3.12
C LYS A 89 13.95 21.17 -3.13
N SER A 90 14.57 21.69 -2.07
CA SER A 90 16.03 21.79 -1.96
C SER A 90 16.69 20.51 -1.44
N LYS A 91 15.98 19.76 -0.58
CA LYS A 91 16.51 18.57 0.10
C LYS A 91 16.34 17.29 -0.70
N ILE A 92 15.23 17.17 -1.43
CA ILE A 92 14.83 15.95 -2.15
C ILE A 92 14.81 16.24 -3.64
N GLY A 93 14.06 17.26 -4.06
CA GLY A 93 13.89 17.63 -5.44
C GLY A 93 12.64 18.47 -5.64
N ASP A 94 12.60 19.17 -6.77
CA ASP A 94 11.46 19.93 -7.24
C ASP A 94 10.22 19.09 -7.52
N LYS A 95 10.39 17.81 -7.88
CA LYS A 95 9.28 16.89 -8.12
C LYS A 95 9.66 15.46 -7.74
N PHE A 96 8.76 14.74 -7.06
CA PHE A 96 8.97 13.34 -6.66
C PHE A 96 7.65 12.66 -6.28
N PHE A 97 7.64 11.33 -6.33
CA PHE A 97 6.55 10.53 -5.76
C PHE A 97 6.81 10.23 -4.29
N LEU A 98 5.80 10.39 -3.44
CA LEU A 98 5.75 9.85 -2.08
C LEU A 98 4.72 8.71 -2.08
N ILE A 99 5.11 7.51 -1.63
CA ILE A 99 4.22 6.36 -1.53
C ILE A 99 4.16 5.81 -0.10
N PHE A 100 2.95 5.62 0.41
CA PHE A 100 2.66 4.88 1.62
C PHE A 100 2.34 3.44 1.26
N VAL A 101 3.06 2.49 1.89
CA VAL A 101 2.95 1.05 1.60
C VAL A 101 2.84 0.25 2.89
N SER A 102 2.42 -1.01 2.77
CA SER A 102 2.53 -2.00 3.85
C SER A 102 2.97 -3.36 3.29
N GLU A 103 3.46 -4.25 4.16
CA GLU A 103 3.82 -5.63 3.82
C GLU A 103 2.63 -6.41 3.25
N ASP A 104 1.44 -6.25 3.85
CA ASP A 104 0.20 -6.95 3.46
C ASP A 104 -0.57 -6.25 2.31
N CYS A 105 0.05 -5.29 1.64
CA CYS A 105 -0.56 -4.50 0.58
C CYS A 105 -0.54 -5.18 -0.79
N THR A 106 -1.67 -5.75 -1.22
CA THR A 106 -1.77 -6.37 -2.56
C THR A 106 -1.59 -5.36 -3.70
N GLY A 107 -2.08 -4.13 -3.52
CA GLY A 107 -1.94 -3.06 -4.52
C GLY A 107 -0.49 -2.58 -4.70
N CYS A 108 0.37 -2.78 -3.70
CA CYS A 108 1.74 -2.30 -3.71
C CYS A 108 2.62 -3.06 -4.71
N SER A 109 2.30 -4.33 -4.98
CA SER A 109 2.96 -5.10 -6.04
C SER A 109 2.63 -4.58 -7.43
N GLU A 110 1.38 -4.20 -7.67
CA GLU A 110 0.95 -3.61 -8.94
C GLU A 110 1.56 -2.21 -9.13
N ALA A 111 1.55 -1.38 -8.07
CA ALA A 111 2.23 -0.08 -8.09
C ALA A 111 3.73 -0.23 -8.39
N LYS A 112 4.39 -1.22 -7.79
CA LYS A 112 5.83 -1.48 -8.03
C LYS A 112 6.08 -1.76 -9.51
N LYS A 113 5.26 -2.60 -10.14
CA LYS A 113 5.40 -2.93 -11.57
C LYS A 113 5.32 -1.67 -12.44
N GLY A 114 4.48 -0.70 -12.06
CA GLY A 114 4.40 0.62 -12.69
C GLY A 114 5.65 1.47 -12.45
N PHE A 115 6.09 1.61 -11.20
CA PHE A 115 7.29 2.39 -10.86
C PHE A 115 8.57 1.83 -11.49
N GLU A 116 8.77 0.51 -11.48
CA GLU A 116 9.91 -0.13 -12.16
C GLU A 116 9.89 0.10 -13.67
N ALA A 117 8.71 0.08 -14.29
CA ALA A 117 8.56 0.39 -15.71
C ALA A 117 8.86 1.86 -15.99
N LEU A 118 8.31 2.78 -15.19
CA LEU A 118 8.55 4.21 -15.31
C LEU A 118 10.03 4.55 -15.14
N GLU A 119 10.68 4.09 -14.07
CA GLU A 119 12.10 4.30 -13.78
C GLU A 119 12.99 3.79 -14.93
N LYS A 120 12.74 2.56 -15.41
CA LYS A 120 13.51 1.95 -16.49
C LYS A 120 13.37 2.69 -17.83
N HIS A 121 12.22 3.31 -18.07
CA HIS A 121 11.88 3.97 -19.33
C HIS A 121 11.84 5.51 -19.24
N TRP A 122 12.25 6.08 -18.11
CA TRP A 122 12.19 7.52 -17.79
C TRP A 122 12.87 8.42 -18.80
N ASN A 123 14.00 7.98 -19.37
CA ASN A 123 14.73 8.76 -20.38
C ASN A 123 14.52 8.21 -21.79
N LYS A 124 13.42 7.49 -22.02
CA LYS A 124 13.12 6.75 -23.25
C LYS A 124 11.65 6.90 -23.63
N SER A 125 10.91 5.79 -23.64
CA SER A 125 9.52 5.72 -24.09
C SER A 125 8.53 6.32 -23.09
N LEU A 126 8.91 6.46 -21.82
CA LEU A 126 8.10 7.09 -20.76
C LEU A 126 8.73 8.38 -20.27
N ALA A 127 9.36 9.14 -21.17
CA ALA A 127 9.94 10.43 -20.81
C ALA A 127 8.85 11.44 -20.45
N PRO A 128 8.89 12.03 -19.24
CA PRO A 128 7.98 13.12 -18.88
C PRO A 128 8.29 14.38 -19.69
N LYS A 129 7.35 15.32 -19.72
CA LYS A 129 7.54 16.64 -20.33
C LYS A 129 8.57 17.48 -19.58
N SER A 130 8.61 17.36 -18.25
CA SER A 130 9.59 18.04 -17.40
C SER A 130 10.98 17.38 -17.50
N SER A 131 12.05 18.14 -17.34
CA SER A 131 13.41 17.58 -17.26
C SER A 131 13.81 17.01 -15.90
N SER A 132 12.91 17.05 -14.90
CA SER A 132 13.21 16.64 -13.53
C SER A 132 13.47 15.12 -13.49
N PRO A 133 14.46 14.66 -12.70
CA PRO A 133 14.79 13.24 -12.61
C PRO A 133 13.71 12.46 -11.86
N PHE A 134 13.50 11.19 -12.23
CA PHE A 134 12.64 10.28 -11.47
C PHE A 134 13.11 10.18 -10.03
N LYS A 135 12.18 10.38 -9.10
CA LYS A 135 12.41 10.23 -7.65
C LYS A 135 11.19 9.60 -7.00
N LEU A 136 11.47 8.65 -6.12
CA LEU A 136 10.49 7.95 -5.31
C LEU A 136 10.98 7.99 -3.86
N VAL A 137 10.04 8.24 -2.96
CA VAL A 137 10.19 8.17 -1.50
C VAL A 137 9.08 7.27 -0.98
N SER A 138 9.37 6.39 -0.03
CA SER A 138 8.36 5.51 0.56
C SER A 138 8.29 5.68 2.08
N ILE A 139 7.11 5.43 2.64
CA ILE A 139 6.87 5.29 4.08
C ILE A 139 6.09 3.99 4.30
N PHE A 140 6.56 3.15 5.21
CA PHE A 140 5.86 1.91 5.58
C PHE A 140 4.87 2.21 6.71
N THR A 141 3.60 1.98 6.44
CA THR A 141 2.48 2.23 7.37
C THR A 141 2.41 1.20 8.50
N ASP A 142 3.07 0.07 8.33
CA ASP A 142 3.19 -1.04 9.27
C ASP A 142 4.62 -1.17 9.83
N GLU A 143 5.43 -0.10 9.74
CA GLU A 143 6.77 -0.09 10.34
C GLU A 143 6.66 -0.17 11.88
N GLU A 144 7.22 -1.25 12.42
CA GLU A 144 7.37 -1.45 13.86
C GLU A 144 8.60 -0.71 14.38
N THR A 145 8.41 0.17 15.38
CA THR A 145 9.50 0.92 16.01
C THR A 145 9.51 0.76 17.52
N ASP A 146 10.68 0.98 18.14
CA ASP A 146 10.85 0.90 19.60
C ASP A 146 10.10 2.01 20.36
N GLU A 147 9.60 3.03 19.65
CA GLU A 147 8.87 4.17 20.19
C GLU A 147 7.35 3.95 20.24
N THR A 148 6.89 2.79 19.77
CA THR A 148 5.50 2.36 19.92
C THR A 148 5.14 2.33 21.41
N THR A 149 4.18 3.16 21.82
CA THR A 149 3.61 3.01 23.16
C THR A 149 2.72 1.77 23.17
N SER A 150 2.44 1.21 24.34
CA SER A 150 1.55 0.03 24.49
C SER A 150 0.12 0.19 23.93
N ARG A 151 -0.22 1.33 23.32
CA ARG A 151 -1.57 1.69 22.89
C ARG A 151 -1.68 2.13 21.43
N GLU A 152 -0.58 2.44 20.73
CA GLU A 152 -0.66 3.05 19.40
C GLU A 152 0.59 2.81 18.54
N SER A 153 0.39 2.46 17.27
CA SER A 153 1.48 2.18 16.31
C SER A 153 2.28 3.45 15.98
N ALA A 154 3.50 3.28 15.45
CA ALA A 154 4.33 4.41 15.04
C ALA A 154 3.65 5.24 13.95
N PHE A 155 2.94 4.58 13.04
CA PHE A 155 2.22 5.22 11.95
C PHE A 155 0.99 5.99 12.44
N ALA A 156 0.23 5.47 13.40
CA ALA A 156 -0.88 6.21 14.00
C ALA A 156 -0.41 7.51 14.66
N GLN A 157 0.69 7.46 15.43
CA GLN A 157 1.27 8.68 16.00
C GLN A 157 1.79 9.65 14.92
N PHE A 158 2.29 9.13 13.80
CA PHE A 158 2.73 9.94 12.66
C PHE A 158 1.54 10.62 11.97
N LEU A 159 0.42 9.92 11.77
CA LEU A 159 -0.81 10.49 11.23
C LEU A 159 -1.33 11.61 12.15
N ASP A 160 -1.39 11.37 13.45
CA ASP A 160 -1.84 12.37 14.45
C ASP A 160 -1.01 13.66 14.44
N ARG A 161 0.32 13.56 14.24
CA ARG A 161 1.20 14.73 14.17
C ARG A 161 1.06 15.52 12.88
N ASN A 162 0.59 14.87 11.81
CA ASN A 162 0.58 15.39 10.45
C ASN A 162 -0.85 15.43 9.88
N ASP A 163 -1.87 15.49 10.73
CA ASP A 163 -3.29 15.45 10.36
C ASP A 163 -3.68 16.52 9.33
N GLU A 164 -3.19 17.74 9.53
CA GLU A 164 -3.40 18.87 8.62
C GLU A 164 -2.88 18.55 7.20
N PHE A 165 -1.73 17.90 7.09
CA PHE A 165 -1.16 17.51 5.79
C PHE A 165 -2.08 16.53 5.04
N PHE A 166 -2.64 15.54 5.74
CA PHE A 166 -3.55 14.57 5.13
C PHE A 166 -4.90 15.16 4.77
N SER A 167 -5.42 16.06 5.60
CA SER A 167 -6.66 16.81 5.31
C SER A 167 -6.49 17.71 4.08
N GLU A 168 -5.40 18.47 4.00
CA GLU A 168 -5.08 19.30 2.83
C GLU A 168 -4.89 18.45 1.57
N ALA A 169 -4.17 17.33 1.69
CA ALA A 169 -4.00 16.39 0.59
C ALA A 169 -5.36 15.88 0.08
N ALA A 170 -6.24 15.41 0.96
CA ALA A 170 -7.57 14.94 0.57
C ALA A 170 -8.36 16.01 -0.20
N GLN A 171 -8.30 17.27 0.24
CA GLN A 171 -8.94 18.39 -0.46
C GLN A 171 -8.36 18.62 -1.86
N ILE A 172 -7.03 18.56 -2.02
CA ILE A 172 -6.36 18.61 -3.33
C ILE A 172 -6.83 17.44 -4.21
N GLY A 173 -6.98 16.25 -3.64
CA GLY A 173 -7.48 15.08 -4.32
C GLY A 173 -8.89 15.27 -4.88
N ILE A 174 -9.78 15.95 -4.16
CA ILE A 174 -11.15 16.29 -4.62
C ILE A 174 -11.10 17.21 -5.85
N ASP A 175 -10.12 18.10 -5.92
CA ASP A 175 -9.98 19.05 -7.05
C ASP A 175 -9.15 18.47 -8.22
N SER A 176 -8.58 17.28 -8.06
CA SER A 176 -7.71 16.64 -9.05
C SER A 176 -8.46 16.10 -10.27
N TYR A 177 -7.77 16.01 -11.41
CA TYR A 177 -8.31 15.37 -12.61
C TYR A 177 -8.67 13.90 -12.40
N TYR A 178 -7.98 13.22 -11.48
CA TYR A 178 -8.26 11.82 -11.16
C TYR A 178 -9.62 11.64 -10.48
N TYR A 179 -9.99 12.54 -9.57
CA TYR A 179 -11.34 12.52 -8.99
C TYR A 179 -12.40 12.95 -10.02
N LEU A 180 -12.15 14.04 -10.75
CA LEU A 180 -13.11 14.56 -11.74
C LEU A 180 -13.41 13.59 -12.91
N ASN A 181 -12.58 12.58 -13.12
CA ASN A 181 -12.75 11.54 -14.14
C ASN A 181 -13.06 10.14 -13.55
N ASP A 182 -13.63 10.09 -12.35
CA ASP A 182 -14.05 8.86 -11.66
C ASP A 182 -12.92 7.82 -11.45
N LYS A 183 -11.67 8.28 -11.35
CA LYS A 183 -10.50 7.44 -11.04
C LYS A 183 -10.16 7.40 -9.55
N LEU A 184 -10.70 8.34 -8.77
CA LEU A 184 -10.69 8.34 -7.30
C LEU A 184 -12.13 8.37 -6.80
N SER A 185 -12.40 7.68 -5.70
CA SER A 185 -13.68 7.77 -5.02
C SER A 185 -13.62 8.80 -3.89
N LEU A 186 -14.74 9.49 -3.64
CA LEU A 186 -14.86 10.38 -2.49
C LEU A 186 -14.67 9.61 -1.17
N SER A 187 -15.04 8.33 -1.12
CA SER A 187 -14.80 7.48 0.06
C SER A 187 -13.32 7.26 0.34
N ASP A 188 -12.48 7.10 -0.68
CA ASP A 188 -11.04 6.91 -0.48
C ASP A 188 -10.40 8.22 0.01
N LEU A 189 -10.82 9.36 -0.53
CA LEU A 189 -10.38 10.68 -0.10
C LEU A 189 -10.82 11.01 1.33
N ASN A 190 -12.06 10.66 1.71
CA ASN A 190 -12.51 10.79 3.10
C ASN A 190 -11.71 9.87 4.03
N THR A 191 -11.37 8.66 3.59
CA THR A 191 -10.52 7.74 4.38
C THR A 191 -9.12 8.34 4.59
N LEU A 192 -8.59 9.04 3.59
CA LEU A 192 -7.34 9.78 3.72
C LEU A 192 -7.45 10.95 4.71
N GLU A 193 -8.52 11.75 4.60
CA GLU A 193 -8.80 12.89 5.49
C GLU A 193 -8.98 12.46 6.95
N GLU A 194 -9.57 11.28 7.19
CA GLU A 194 -9.73 10.72 8.54
C GLU A 194 -8.39 10.46 9.25
N ALA A 195 -7.30 10.29 8.50
CA ALA A 195 -5.97 9.99 9.02
C ALA A 195 -5.96 8.84 10.06
N ASP A 196 -6.78 7.82 9.83
CA ASP A 196 -6.95 6.66 10.72
C ASP A 196 -6.06 5.50 10.27
N ALA A 197 -5.09 5.12 11.11
CA ALA A 197 -4.14 4.07 10.79
C ALA A 197 -4.78 2.70 10.52
N ASP A 198 -5.91 2.37 11.16
CA ASP A 198 -6.58 1.08 10.97
C ASP A 198 -7.35 0.99 9.65
N LYS A 199 -7.67 2.15 9.06
CA LYS A 199 -8.40 2.25 7.78
C LYS A 199 -7.53 2.73 6.64
N TYR A 200 -6.29 3.12 6.90
CA TYR A 200 -5.43 3.77 5.92
C TYR A 200 -5.23 2.90 4.69
N LEU A 201 -5.38 3.51 3.51
CA LEU A 201 -5.31 2.80 2.24
C LEU A 201 -3.86 2.63 1.80
N THR A 202 -3.48 1.41 1.43
CA THR A 202 -2.19 1.14 0.80
C THR A 202 -2.38 0.45 -0.57
N PRO A 203 -1.67 0.89 -1.63
CA PRO A 203 -0.76 2.03 -1.63
C PRO A 203 -1.53 3.36 -1.70
N THR A 204 -1.06 4.37 -0.97
CA THR A 204 -1.44 5.76 -1.22
C THR A 204 -0.24 6.46 -1.83
N ILE A 205 -0.40 7.07 -3.00
CA ILE A 205 0.66 7.70 -3.78
C ILE A 205 0.33 9.19 -3.91
N PHE A 206 1.27 10.04 -3.49
CA PHE A 206 1.23 11.46 -3.75
C PHE A 206 2.28 11.83 -4.79
N LEU A 207 1.90 12.71 -5.71
CA LEU A 207 2.86 13.50 -6.45
C LEU A 207 3.14 14.75 -5.64
N ILE A 208 4.40 14.93 -5.25
CA ILE A 208 4.88 16.16 -4.64
C ILE A 208 5.54 16.99 -5.73
N ASP A 209 5.04 18.21 -5.93
CA ASP A 209 5.49 19.12 -6.97
C ASP A 209 5.67 20.55 -6.42
N PHE A 210 6.89 21.06 -6.63
CA PHE A 210 7.30 22.44 -6.38
C PHE A 210 7.81 23.12 -7.67
N SER A 211 7.56 22.52 -8.82
CA SER A 211 7.74 23.13 -10.13
C SER A 211 6.55 24.02 -10.46
N ASP A 212 6.79 25.06 -11.26
CA ASP A 212 5.78 26.00 -11.73
C ASP A 212 4.93 26.63 -10.59
N ASP A 213 3.60 26.49 -10.64
CA ASP A 213 2.62 27.08 -9.71
C ASP A 213 2.23 26.13 -8.55
N TYR A 214 2.82 24.93 -8.46
CA TYR A 214 2.55 23.96 -7.38
C TYR A 214 3.45 24.19 -6.16
N ASN A 215 2.94 23.86 -4.97
CA ASN A 215 3.66 24.03 -3.71
C ASN A 215 3.38 22.88 -2.72
N GLY A 216 3.64 21.64 -3.12
CA GLY A 216 3.47 20.48 -2.24
C GLY A 216 2.76 19.34 -2.94
N VAL A 217 1.77 18.73 -2.28
CA VAL A 217 0.93 17.69 -2.92
C VAL A 217 0.21 18.31 -4.12
N SER A 218 0.27 17.64 -5.27
CA SER A 218 -0.39 18.10 -6.49
C SER A 218 -1.29 17.05 -7.12
N GLU A 219 -1.04 15.76 -6.89
CA GLU A 219 -1.91 14.66 -7.33
C GLU A 219 -1.91 13.53 -6.28
N ILE A 220 -2.99 12.76 -6.25
CA ILE A 220 -3.17 11.63 -5.33
C ILE A 220 -3.70 10.41 -6.08
N MET A 221 -3.22 9.21 -5.72
CA MET A 221 -3.70 7.93 -6.26
C MET A 221 -3.72 6.84 -5.17
N PHE A 222 -4.71 5.95 -5.21
CA PHE A 222 -4.82 4.79 -4.30
C PHE A 222 -4.44 3.45 -4.97
N GLY A 223 -3.57 3.52 -5.98
CA GLY A 223 -3.19 2.38 -6.81
C GLY A 223 -2.71 2.79 -8.20
N VAL A 224 -2.24 1.80 -8.96
CA VAL A 224 -1.77 2.00 -10.34
C VAL A 224 -2.40 0.93 -11.25
N PRO A 225 -3.65 1.13 -11.70
CA PRO A 225 -4.32 0.20 -12.60
C PRO A 225 -3.63 0.14 -13.98
N GLY A 226 -3.81 -0.98 -14.69
CA GLY A 226 -3.31 -1.19 -16.04
C GLY A 226 -3.02 -2.66 -16.33
N ASP A 227 -3.31 -3.11 -17.55
CA ASP A 227 -3.15 -4.52 -17.93
C ASP A 227 -1.68 -4.91 -18.09
N THR A 228 -0.83 -3.95 -18.49
CA THR A 228 0.61 -4.14 -18.67
C THR A 228 1.43 -3.22 -17.76
N ASN A 229 2.67 -3.61 -17.45
CA ASN A 229 3.58 -2.77 -16.66
C ASN A 229 3.85 -1.42 -17.34
N ILE A 230 3.85 -1.38 -18.68
CA ILE A 230 4.04 -0.13 -19.44
C ILE A 230 2.85 0.80 -19.24
N GLN A 231 1.61 0.31 -19.39
CA GLN A 231 0.41 1.13 -19.15
C GLN A 231 0.35 1.67 -17.72
N LYS A 232 0.76 0.88 -16.73
CA LYS A 232 0.92 1.36 -15.35
C LYS A 232 1.94 2.49 -15.24
N GLY A 233 3.08 2.35 -15.94
CA GLY A 233 4.09 3.40 -16.03
C GLY A 233 3.62 4.66 -16.77
N GLU A 234 2.78 4.51 -17.80
CA GLU A 234 2.14 5.62 -18.51
C GLU A 234 1.21 6.40 -17.60
N LEU A 235 0.37 5.72 -16.80
CA LEU A 235 -0.48 6.37 -15.82
C LEU A 235 0.33 7.21 -14.82
N LEU A 236 1.44 6.67 -14.32
CA LEU A 236 2.34 7.40 -13.43
C LEU A 236 3.04 8.57 -14.13
N ARG A 237 3.44 8.42 -15.40
CA ARG A 237 3.97 9.53 -16.21
C ARG A 237 2.90 10.61 -16.41
N ASP A 238 1.66 10.24 -16.67
CA ASP A 238 0.57 11.19 -16.92
C ASP A 238 0.19 11.94 -15.64
N CYS A 239 0.30 11.27 -14.49
CA CYS A 239 0.26 11.90 -13.17
C CYS A 239 1.37 12.93 -13.05
N TRP A 240 2.61 12.53 -13.34
CA TRP A 240 3.77 13.42 -13.30
C TRP A 240 3.64 14.62 -14.24
N ASP A 241 3.00 14.48 -15.39
CA ASP A 241 2.86 15.56 -16.35
C ASP A 241 1.58 16.41 -16.16
N HIS A 242 0.77 16.12 -15.13
CA HIS A 242 -0.57 16.70 -14.93
C HIS A 242 -1.42 16.62 -16.21
N ALA A 243 -1.24 15.55 -16.98
CA ALA A 243 -1.76 15.49 -18.33
C ALA A 243 -3.25 15.14 -18.39
N GLY A 244 -3.80 14.53 -17.32
CA GLY A 244 -5.20 14.09 -17.28
C GLY A 244 -5.59 13.17 -18.44
N ASP A 245 -4.62 12.53 -19.09
CA ASP A 245 -4.82 11.74 -20.31
C ASP A 245 -5.20 10.31 -19.90
N PHE A 246 -6.48 10.12 -19.56
CA PHE A 246 -7.03 8.81 -19.14
C PHE A 246 -7.46 7.94 -20.32
N GLU A 247 -7.31 8.43 -21.55
CA GLU A 247 -7.55 7.65 -22.75
C GLU A 247 -6.31 6.80 -23.04
N GLY A 248 -6.48 5.48 -22.86
CA GLY A 248 -5.47 4.51 -23.28
C GLY A 248 -5.16 4.72 -24.76
N LYS A 249 -3.97 5.25 -25.05
CA LYS A 249 -3.48 5.33 -26.42
C LYS A 249 -3.23 3.89 -26.89
N GLU A 250 -3.97 3.54 -27.93
CA GLU A 250 -3.96 2.25 -28.64
C GLU A 250 -2.56 1.70 -28.95
#